data_AF-A0A537HXH6-F1
#
_entry.id   AF-A0A537HXH6-F1
#
_cell.length_a   1.000
_cell.length_b   1.000
_cell.length_c   1.000
_cell.angle_alpha   90.00
_cell.angle_beta   90.00
_cell.angle_gamma   90.00
#
_symmetry.space_group_name_H-M   'P 1'
#
loop_
_entity.id
_entity.type
_entity.pdbx_description
1 polymer ?
#
loop_
_entity_poly.entity_id
_entity_poly.type
_entity_poly.pdbx_seq_one_letter_code
_entity_poly.pdbx_strand_id
1 'polypeptide(L)'
;MSDTGKMQISIHQIDMFRFGNSPFDDITEIIIQEINKNEEKEYRFKKQKLVHNYPGFTIKIFHAMKKKQPRWLGFFSEVVSKGEDLLKSYNTFSTFLVFIGFKKNIYAISGGSGNTVLERYSVSNLGTEVLTRLIQKDEKVITSLKDRSFVGNILGESRIYKDDQRLTDEDQFGKIYNHVKAGLNREILTKIFRFSKHDLTRRTANCIAHSSFQINKRISFEKLLEIIERIDWLFETKKQPNFTLNDVIHIDNRKPSNQQLREKLELEFKSQIYNKYMKKEELDFDFCHKKYEEYYNAHEYIATRDRKKIINTSDRLTFSSVLSAVRDNGFLLTDSLNEFIYSFMDVKIETFDELGERATSGSLFEHLNGEIKYEGTTYFYLGTEWYRVKLEFIEQLNRDCKDSLRQMLDKSLLKLPFREKIEDDYVSKFLGRPGAYVLHKVLYENIELCDLLLHDRNTIYLVHIKQGFNHSVRELASQVSMAARHLMHDRKTNCKLISKLETKLLRLKGNKNIYLDAVGNQKMPPKGLAGLFNNIINDNQIIFCLAFVDKGTTKRDILNDLEDFDSSIAKYSVLELKKALMSYGFGFKIIQLDK
;
A
#
# COMPACT_ATOMS: atom_id res chain seq x y z
N MET A 1 -42.75 1.40 -15.59
CA MET A 1 -42.89 2.16 -14.33
C MET A 1 -41.56 2.05 -13.59
N SER A 2 -40.79 3.13 -13.52
CA SER A 2 -39.53 3.15 -12.79
C SER A 2 -39.82 3.05 -11.29
N ASP A 3 -39.11 2.17 -10.58
CA ASP A 3 -39.21 1.99 -9.12
C ASP A 3 -38.63 3.26 -8.43
N THR A 4 -39.43 4.33 -8.34
CA THR A 4 -38.99 5.72 -8.05
C THR A 4 -38.62 6.00 -6.60
N GLY A 5 -38.88 5.08 -5.66
CA GLY A 5 -38.64 5.28 -4.23
C GLY A 5 -37.46 4.49 -3.63
N LYS A 6 -36.69 3.76 -4.45
CA LYS A 6 -35.61 2.89 -3.94
C LYS A 6 -34.23 3.29 -4.45
N MET A 7 -33.23 3.20 -3.60
CA MET A 7 -31.83 3.45 -3.96
C MET A 7 -30.89 2.42 -3.33
N GLN A 8 -29.72 2.23 -3.91
CA GLN A 8 -28.65 1.45 -3.32
C GLN A 8 -27.88 2.34 -2.35
N ILE A 9 -27.60 1.86 -1.14
CA ILE A 9 -27.14 2.71 -0.04
C ILE A 9 -25.92 2.08 0.65
N SER A 10 -24.86 2.87 0.78
CA SER A 10 -23.74 2.60 1.68
C SER A 10 -24.01 3.22 3.04
N ILE A 11 -23.96 2.39 4.09
CA ILE A 11 -24.20 2.79 5.47
C ILE A 11 -22.87 2.99 6.17
N HIS A 12 -22.67 4.18 6.72
CA HIS A 12 -21.53 4.56 7.56
C HIS A 12 -21.99 4.68 9.01
N GLN A 13 -21.06 4.57 9.95
CA GLN A 13 -21.29 4.87 11.37
C GLN A 13 -20.34 6.01 11.74
N ILE A 14 -20.88 7.07 12.33
CA ILE A 14 -20.10 8.19 12.84
C ILE A 14 -19.32 7.73 14.07
N ASP A 15 -18.06 8.13 14.11
CA ASP A 15 -17.15 7.84 15.19
C ASP A 15 -17.43 8.73 16.40
N MET A 16 -18.27 8.23 17.30
CA MET A 16 -18.72 8.96 18.50
C MET A 16 -17.58 9.35 19.44
N PHE A 17 -16.45 8.61 19.44
CA PHE A 17 -15.31 8.91 20.31
C PHE A 17 -14.70 10.29 20.05
N ARG A 18 -14.79 10.78 18.79
CA ARG A 18 -14.30 12.11 18.41
C ARG A 18 -15.09 13.26 19.01
N PHE A 19 -16.31 12.98 19.44
CA PHE A 19 -17.25 13.97 19.94
C PHE A 19 -17.59 13.74 21.42
N GLY A 20 -16.89 12.84 22.10
CA GLY A 20 -17.15 12.51 23.51
C GLY A 20 -18.61 12.11 23.75
N ASN A 21 -19.21 12.67 24.80
CA ASN A 21 -20.61 12.44 25.17
C ASN A 21 -21.56 13.49 24.56
N SER A 22 -21.17 14.19 23.49
CA SER A 22 -22.04 15.16 22.83
C SER A 22 -23.31 14.50 22.28
N PRO A 23 -24.47 15.17 22.40
CA PRO A 23 -25.73 14.67 21.87
C PRO A 23 -25.74 14.67 20.33
N PHE A 24 -26.66 13.91 19.75
CA PHE A 24 -26.84 13.80 18.30
C PHE A 24 -26.88 15.17 17.59
N ASP A 25 -27.62 16.11 18.17
CA ASP A 25 -27.80 17.42 17.55
C ASP A 25 -26.50 18.20 17.41
N ASP A 26 -25.67 18.20 18.46
CA ASP A 26 -24.40 18.90 18.49
C ASP A 26 -23.39 18.24 17.54
N ILE A 27 -23.31 16.91 17.53
CA ILE A 27 -22.39 16.17 16.65
C ILE A 27 -22.67 16.50 15.19
N THR A 28 -23.95 16.40 14.78
CA THR A 28 -24.34 16.68 13.39
C THR A 28 -24.07 18.13 13.00
N GLU A 29 -24.26 19.07 13.93
CA GLU A 29 -24.02 20.49 13.69
C GLU A 29 -22.51 20.79 13.58
N ILE A 30 -21.68 20.25 14.47
CA ILE A 30 -20.21 20.37 14.42
C ILE A 30 -19.68 19.89 13.06
N ILE A 31 -20.10 18.68 12.64
CA ILE A 31 -19.67 18.10 11.35
C ILE A 31 -20.06 19.03 10.19
N ILE A 32 -21.30 19.49 10.14
CA ILE A 32 -21.78 20.35 9.05
C ILE A 32 -21.12 21.72 9.06
N GLN A 33 -20.85 22.31 10.22
CA GLN A 33 -20.14 23.57 10.34
C GLN A 33 -18.70 23.46 9.85
N GLU A 34 -18.00 22.38 10.22
CA GLU A 34 -16.63 22.12 9.75
C GLU A 34 -16.57 21.95 8.23
N ILE A 35 -17.52 21.20 7.66
CA ILE A 35 -17.65 21.03 6.21
C ILE A 35 -17.90 22.37 5.51
N ASN A 36 -18.79 23.19 6.07
CA ASN A 36 -19.19 24.46 5.47
C ASN A 36 -18.16 25.59 5.67
N LYS A 37 -17.17 25.43 6.55
CA LYS A 37 -16.20 26.48 6.92
C LYS A 37 -15.42 27.04 5.72
N ASN A 38 -15.06 26.17 4.78
CA ASN A 38 -14.27 26.53 3.60
C ASN A 38 -15.11 26.62 2.30
N GLU A 39 -16.43 26.56 2.41
CA GLU A 39 -17.34 26.58 1.26
C GLU A 39 -18.03 27.94 1.13
N GLU A 40 -18.19 28.40 -0.11
CA GLU A 40 -18.98 29.58 -0.43
C GLU A 40 -20.44 29.39 -0.01
N LYS A 41 -21.10 30.48 0.38
CA LYS A 41 -22.43 30.45 1.03
C LYS A 41 -23.48 29.71 0.22
N GLU A 42 -23.41 29.75 -1.11
CA GLU A 42 -24.34 29.07 -2.01
C GLU A 42 -24.11 27.56 -2.12
N TYR A 43 -22.88 27.09 -1.85
CA TYR A 43 -22.46 25.68 -1.94
C TYR A 43 -22.52 24.94 -0.60
N ARG A 44 -22.88 25.64 0.48
CA ARG A 44 -23.00 25.08 1.83
C ARG A 44 -24.17 24.09 1.94
N PHE A 45 -23.97 23.07 2.76
CA PHE A 45 -25.01 22.15 3.17
C PHE A 45 -26.10 22.86 3.97
N LYS A 46 -27.34 22.70 3.52
CA LYS A 46 -28.55 23.25 4.16
C LYS A 46 -29.43 22.13 4.67
N LYS A 47 -29.90 22.28 5.91
CA LYS A 47 -30.82 21.32 6.54
C LYS A 47 -32.15 21.29 5.79
N GLN A 48 -32.67 20.09 5.57
CA GLN A 48 -33.96 19.82 4.93
C GLN A 48 -35.02 19.48 5.97
N LYS A 49 -36.28 19.77 5.66
CA LYS A 49 -37.43 19.42 6.51
C LYS A 49 -37.87 17.99 6.22
N LEU A 50 -38.13 17.23 7.28
CA LEU A 50 -38.71 15.90 7.17
C LEU A 50 -40.22 16.00 7.01
N VAL A 51 -40.80 15.11 6.20
CA VAL A 51 -42.26 14.99 6.03
C VAL A 51 -42.87 14.13 7.16
N HIS A 52 -42.11 13.17 7.67
CA HIS A 52 -42.55 12.22 8.70
C HIS A 52 -41.49 12.08 9.79
N ASN A 53 -41.95 11.81 11.01
CA ASN A 53 -41.11 11.35 12.09
C ASN A 53 -41.02 9.81 12.05
N TYR A 54 -39.86 9.27 12.40
CA TYR A 54 -39.61 7.84 12.41
C TYR A 54 -39.39 7.39 13.86
N PRO A 55 -40.35 6.71 14.49
CA PRO A 55 -40.24 6.30 15.89
C PRO A 55 -38.97 5.50 16.16
N GLY A 56 -38.24 5.84 17.23
CA GLY A 56 -36.96 5.19 17.58
C GLY A 56 -35.74 5.75 16.85
N PHE A 57 -35.93 6.68 15.91
CA PHE A 57 -34.85 7.30 15.14
C PHE A 57 -34.88 8.82 15.21
N THR A 58 -33.70 9.42 15.23
CA THR A 58 -33.52 10.87 15.06
C THR A 58 -32.84 11.12 13.73
N ILE A 59 -33.47 11.91 12.84
CA ILE A 59 -32.99 12.04 11.45
C ILE A 59 -32.73 13.50 11.11
N LYS A 60 -31.60 13.77 10.44
CA LYS A 60 -31.31 15.06 9.80
C LYS A 60 -30.80 14.84 8.39
N ILE A 61 -31.42 15.53 7.44
CA ILE A 61 -31.04 15.53 6.03
C ILE A 61 -30.45 16.88 5.69
N PHE A 62 -29.33 16.88 4.99
CA PHE A 62 -28.65 18.06 4.48
C PHE A 62 -28.44 17.92 2.97
N HIS A 63 -28.54 19.03 2.26
CA HIS A 63 -28.36 19.10 0.81
C HIS A 63 -27.48 20.28 0.43
N ALA A 64 -26.62 20.06 -0.56
CA ALA A 64 -25.78 21.07 -1.18
C ALA A 64 -25.80 20.87 -2.70
N MET A 65 -25.64 21.97 -3.44
CA MET A 65 -25.56 21.96 -4.90
C MET A 65 -24.35 22.77 -5.32
N LYS A 66 -23.44 22.18 -6.09
CA LYS A 66 -22.25 22.87 -6.60
C LYS A 66 -22.36 23.10 -8.10
N LYS A 67 -21.95 24.28 -8.55
CA LYS A 67 -21.78 24.59 -9.98
C LYS A 67 -20.30 24.68 -10.29
N LYS A 68 -19.87 23.99 -11.35
CA LYS A 68 -18.48 24.02 -11.77
C LYS A 68 -18.38 24.11 -13.28
N GLN A 69 -17.53 25.02 -13.74
CA GLN A 69 -17.20 25.11 -15.15
C GLN A 69 -16.35 23.89 -15.56
N PRO A 70 -16.76 23.12 -16.57
CA PRO A 70 -15.97 21.97 -17.04
C PRO A 70 -14.63 22.42 -17.62
N ARG A 71 -13.53 21.74 -17.27
CA ARG A 71 -12.20 22.11 -17.77
C ARG A 71 -12.02 21.87 -19.27
N TRP A 72 -12.72 20.89 -19.83
CA TRP A 72 -12.74 20.61 -21.26
C TRP A 72 -13.31 21.78 -22.09
N LEU A 73 -13.95 22.78 -21.49
CA LEU A 73 -14.32 23.99 -22.21
C LEU A 73 -13.11 24.74 -22.77
N GLY A 74 -11.95 24.67 -22.09
CA GLY A 74 -10.71 25.24 -22.61
C GLY A 74 -10.30 24.63 -23.95
N PHE A 75 -10.46 23.31 -24.10
CA PHE A 75 -10.17 22.61 -25.36
C PHE A 75 -11.03 23.11 -26.52
N PHE A 76 -12.31 23.37 -26.28
CA PHE A 76 -13.22 23.86 -27.32
C PHE A 76 -13.15 25.38 -27.52
N SER A 77 -12.48 26.12 -26.64
CA SER A 77 -12.44 27.59 -26.71
C SER A 77 -11.73 28.13 -27.96
N GLU A 78 -10.88 27.31 -28.59
CA GLU A 78 -10.18 27.64 -29.84
C GLU A 78 -11.01 27.33 -31.10
N VAL A 79 -11.98 26.43 -31.00
CA VAL A 79 -12.78 25.95 -32.15
C VAL A 79 -14.23 26.40 -32.12
N VAL A 80 -14.72 26.87 -30.97
CA VAL A 80 -16.09 27.35 -30.78
C VAL A 80 -16.12 28.86 -30.61
N SER A 81 -17.00 29.52 -31.36
CA SER A 81 -17.19 30.96 -31.30
C SER A 81 -17.55 31.46 -29.89
N LYS A 82 -16.97 32.59 -29.50
CA LYS A 82 -17.30 33.27 -28.24
C LYS A 82 -18.79 33.63 -28.24
N GLY A 83 -19.57 33.00 -27.36
CA GLY A 83 -21.01 33.23 -27.22
C GLY A 83 -21.88 32.00 -27.41
N GLU A 84 -21.35 30.90 -27.94
CA GLU A 84 -22.07 29.64 -28.06
C GLU A 84 -22.39 29.00 -26.71
N ASP A 85 -23.51 28.26 -26.64
CA ASP A 85 -24.03 27.66 -25.40
C ASP A 85 -23.06 26.64 -24.78
N LEU A 86 -22.26 25.97 -25.63
CA LEU A 86 -21.22 25.05 -25.17
C LEU A 86 -20.26 25.78 -24.22
N LEU A 87 -19.74 26.95 -24.61
CA LEU A 87 -18.77 27.72 -23.80
C LEU A 87 -19.39 28.38 -22.56
N LYS A 88 -20.73 28.42 -22.46
CA LYS A 88 -21.49 28.91 -21.30
C LYS A 88 -21.92 27.79 -20.34
N SER A 89 -21.59 26.53 -20.65
CA SER A 89 -22.09 25.37 -19.92
C SER A 89 -21.46 25.21 -18.52
N TYR A 90 -22.27 24.80 -17.55
CA TYR A 90 -21.83 24.47 -16.19
C TYR A 90 -22.33 23.08 -15.79
N ASN A 91 -21.46 22.31 -15.15
CA ASN A 91 -21.89 21.08 -14.48
C ASN A 91 -22.50 21.43 -13.13
N THR A 92 -23.70 20.92 -12.87
CA THR A 92 -24.38 21.05 -11.58
C THR A 92 -24.36 19.71 -10.85
N PHE A 93 -23.76 19.70 -9.66
CA PHE A 93 -23.62 18.51 -8.83
C PHE A 93 -24.47 18.63 -7.58
N SER A 94 -25.44 17.74 -7.43
CA SER A 94 -26.27 17.64 -6.22
C SER A 94 -25.68 16.63 -5.25
N THR A 95 -25.52 17.03 -3.99
CA THR A 95 -24.94 16.20 -2.93
C THR A 95 -25.85 16.24 -1.71
N PHE A 96 -26.04 15.10 -1.06
CA PHE A 96 -26.79 15.03 0.19
C PHE A 96 -26.05 14.23 1.25
N LEU A 97 -26.34 14.55 2.51
CA LEU A 97 -25.93 13.82 3.70
C LEU A 97 -27.16 13.55 4.55
N VAL A 98 -27.31 12.34 5.06
CA VAL A 98 -28.35 12.00 6.03
C VAL A 98 -27.68 11.41 7.25
N PHE A 99 -27.95 11.98 8.42
CA PHE A 99 -27.57 11.44 9.72
C PHE A 99 -28.78 10.80 10.38
N ILE A 100 -28.59 9.59 10.91
CA ILE A 100 -29.62 8.73 11.48
C ILE A 100 -29.14 8.27 12.86
N GLY A 101 -29.64 8.91 13.91
CA GLY A 101 -29.43 8.50 15.30
C GLY A 101 -30.30 7.30 15.64
N PHE A 102 -29.69 6.25 16.18
CA PHE A 102 -30.36 5.06 16.69
C PHE A 102 -29.68 4.59 17.98
N LYS A 103 -30.45 4.54 19.07
CA LYS A 103 -29.91 4.34 20.43
C LYS A 103 -28.73 5.31 20.72
N LYS A 104 -27.54 4.77 20.99
CA LYS A 104 -26.30 5.53 21.29
C LYS A 104 -25.42 5.79 20.06
N ASN A 105 -25.82 5.30 18.89
CA ASN A 105 -25.03 5.33 17.67
C ASN A 105 -25.62 6.31 16.66
N ILE A 106 -24.75 6.89 15.83
CA ILE A 106 -25.15 7.72 14.71
C ILE A 106 -24.67 7.05 13.43
N TYR A 107 -25.60 6.77 12.52
CA TYR A 107 -25.33 6.26 11.19
C TYR A 107 -25.44 7.39 10.18
N ALA A 108 -24.77 7.24 9.03
CA ALA A 108 -24.83 8.22 7.97
C ALA A 108 -24.87 7.57 6.58
N ILE A 109 -25.60 8.21 5.67
CA ILE A 109 -25.63 7.87 4.24
C ILE A 109 -25.42 9.14 3.42
N SER A 110 -24.94 8.98 2.19
CA SER A 110 -24.69 10.11 1.29
C SER A 110 -24.96 9.77 -0.16
N GLY A 111 -25.07 10.81 -0.99
CA GLY A 111 -25.05 10.71 -2.44
C GLY A 111 -24.26 11.87 -3.05
N GLY A 112 -23.83 11.71 -4.30
CA GLY A 112 -22.91 12.66 -4.92
C GLY A 112 -21.52 12.61 -4.28
N SER A 113 -20.88 13.76 -4.08
CA SER A 113 -19.54 13.84 -3.46
C SER A 113 -19.54 13.73 -1.93
N GLY A 114 -20.68 13.40 -1.32
CA GLY A 114 -20.86 13.38 0.13
C GLY A 114 -20.07 12.26 0.83
N ASN A 115 -19.80 11.16 0.13
CA ASN A 115 -19.06 10.03 0.70
C ASN A 115 -17.64 10.42 1.13
N THR A 116 -16.92 11.16 0.27
CA THR A 116 -15.58 11.70 0.54
C THR A 116 -15.55 12.60 1.78
N VAL A 117 -16.69 13.22 2.11
CA VAL A 117 -16.82 14.09 3.28
C VAL A 117 -17.07 13.25 4.53
N LEU A 118 -17.95 12.25 4.46
CA LEU A 118 -18.28 11.38 5.59
C LEU A 118 -17.11 10.49 6.04
N GLU A 119 -16.25 10.06 5.13
CA GLU A 119 -15.10 9.18 5.45
C GLU A 119 -14.24 9.72 6.59
N ARG A 120 -14.08 11.05 6.71
CA ARG A 120 -13.27 11.66 7.77
C ARG A 120 -13.85 11.48 9.16
N TYR A 121 -15.17 11.37 9.28
CA TYR A 121 -15.90 11.30 10.56
C TYR A 121 -16.43 9.89 10.85
N SER A 122 -16.26 8.95 9.91
CA SER A 122 -16.81 7.61 10.00
C SER A 122 -15.82 6.62 10.62
N VAL A 123 -16.37 5.59 11.25
CA VAL A 123 -15.63 4.39 11.65
C VAL A 123 -15.02 3.71 10.43
N SER A 124 -13.70 3.54 10.39
CA SER A 124 -12.98 3.05 9.21
C SER A 124 -13.18 1.56 8.89
N ASN A 125 -13.69 0.77 9.83
CA ASN A 125 -13.84 -0.69 9.70
C ASN A 125 -15.28 -1.21 9.87
N LEU A 126 -16.31 -0.34 9.80
CA LEU A 126 -17.69 -0.76 10.05
C LEU A 126 -18.12 -1.94 9.15
N GLY A 127 -17.90 -1.81 7.85
CA GLY A 127 -18.37 -2.78 6.87
C GLY A 127 -17.68 -4.13 7.03
N THR A 128 -16.38 -4.13 7.28
CA THR A 128 -15.61 -5.36 7.50
C THR A 128 -16.02 -6.05 8.81
N GLU A 129 -16.27 -5.29 9.89
CA GLU A 129 -16.80 -5.81 11.16
C GLU A 129 -18.20 -6.41 11.04
N VAL A 130 -19.07 -5.82 10.22
CA VAL A 130 -20.39 -6.40 9.93
C VAL A 130 -20.21 -7.70 9.15
N LEU A 131 -19.37 -7.70 8.10
CA LEU A 131 -19.17 -8.88 7.25
C LEU A 131 -18.64 -10.10 8.04
N THR A 132 -17.62 -9.91 8.89
CA THR A 132 -17.02 -11.01 9.67
C THR A 132 -17.98 -11.62 10.71
N ARG A 133 -19.11 -10.97 11.01
CA ARG A 133 -20.20 -11.52 11.85
C ARG A 133 -21.28 -12.24 11.05
N LEU A 134 -21.35 -11.98 9.73
CA LEU A 134 -22.34 -12.54 8.83
C LEU A 134 -21.92 -13.89 8.22
N ILE A 135 -20.64 -14.04 7.87
CA ILE A 135 -20.12 -15.22 7.13
C ILE A 135 -19.07 -15.98 7.94
N GLN A 136 -18.77 -17.23 7.56
CA GLN A 136 -17.61 -17.99 8.06
C GLN A 136 -16.38 -17.82 7.14
N LYS A 137 -15.17 -18.09 7.66
CA LYS A 137 -13.91 -17.89 6.93
C LYS A 137 -13.75 -18.85 5.74
N ASP A 138 -14.26 -20.07 5.88
CA ASP A 138 -14.19 -21.17 4.91
C ASP A 138 -15.38 -21.21 3.93
N GLU A 139 -16.31 -20.26 4.03
CA GLU A 139 -17.41 -20.13 3.08
C GLU A 139 -16.93 -19.62 1.72
N LYS A 140 -17.36 -20.28 0.65
CA LYS A 140 -17.05 -19.92 -0.74
C LYS A 140 -17.99 -18.80 -1.22
N VAL A 141 -17.80 -17.59 -0.72
CA VAL A 141 -18.68 -16.43 -0.95
C VAL A 141 -17.94 -15.17 -1.40
N ILE A 142 -16.60 -15.19 -1.46
CA ILE A 142 -15.79 -14.02 -1.78
C ILE A 142 -15.75 -13.82 -3.29
N THR A 143 -16.28 -12.70 -3.78
CA THR A 143 -16.33 -12.38 -5.22
C THR A 143 -15.21 -11.43 -5.65
N SER A 144 -14.73 -10.60 -4.72
CA SER A 144 -13.62 -9.68 -4.96
C SER A 144 -12.99 -9.23 -3.65
N LEU A 145 -11.67 -9.00 -3.68
CA LEU A 145 -10.87 -8.48 -2.60
C LEU A 145 -10.04 -7.29 -3.10
N LYS A 146 -9.92 -6.26 -2.26
CA LYS A 146 -8.88 -5.25 -2.36
C LYS A 146 -8.05 -5.31 -1.09
N ASP A 147 -6.75 -5.37 -1.26
CA ASP A 147 -5.80 -5.37 -0.15
C ASP A 147 -4.72 -4.32 -0.36
N ARG A 148 -4.17 -3.82 0.75
CA ARG A 148 -2.90 -3.09 0.76
C ARG A 148 -1.84 -4.01 1.33
N SER A 149 -0.70 -4.08 0.67
CA SER A 149 0.45 -4.75 1.28
C SER A 149 1.24 -3.73 2.09
N PHE A 150 1.72 -4.13 3.26
CA PHE A 150 2.75 -3.39 3.98
C PHE A 150 4.14 -3.99 3.79
N VAL A 151 4.26 -4.98 2.89
CA VAL A 151 5.53 -5.63 2.59
C VAL A 151 5.64 -6.05 1.12
N GLY A 152 6.85 -6.06 0.57
CA GLY A 152 7.11 -6.42 -0.83
C GLY A 152 6.92 -5.25 -1.81
N ASN A 153 6.89 -5.55 -3.11
CA ASN A 153 6.83 -4.54 -4.19
C ASN A 153 5.42 -4.10 -4.60
N ILE A 154 4.40 -4.76 -4.07
CA ILE A 154 3.01 -4.52 -4.44
C ILE A 154 2.41 -3.65 -3.34
N LEU A 155 2.10 -2.39 -3.61
CA LEU A 155 1.48 -1.50 -2.60
C LEU A 155 0.02 -1.85 -2.30
N GLY A 156 -0.65 -2.50 -3.25
CA GLY A 156 -1.99 -3.00 -3.09
C GLY A 156 -2.45 -3.76 -4.33
N GLU A 157 -3.39 -4.65 -4.14
CA GLU A 157 -3.92 -5.54 -5.17
C GLU A 157 -5.45 -5.46 -5.17
N SER A 158 -6.04 -5.55 -6.37
CA SER A 158 -7.48 -5.71 -6.54
C SER A 158 -7.73 -6.98 -7.33
N ARG A 159 -8.40 -7.94 -6.72
CA ARG A 159 -8.72 -9.24 -7.30
C ARG A 159 -10.22 -9.37 -7.48
N ILE A 160 -10.62 -9.78 -8.67
CA ILE A 160 -12.01 -10.12 -9.01
C ILE A 160 -11.98 -11.56 -9.51
N TYR A 161 -12.72 -12.42 -8.85
CA TYR A 161 -12.69 -13.86 -9.14
C TYR A 161 -13.77 -14.23 -10.15
N LYS A 162 -13.45 -15.21 -11.00
CA LYS A 162 -14.41 -15.79 -11.94
C LYS A 162 -15.49 -16.60 -11.20
N ASP A 163 -15.05 -17.35 -10.19
CA ASP A 163 -15.89 -18.12 -9.27
C ASP A 163 -15.66 -17.60 -7.85
N ASP A 164 -16.70 -17.62 -7.02
CA ASP A 164 -16.59 -17.25 -5.60
C ASP A 164 -15.44 -18.02 -4.93
N GLN A 165 -14.68 -17.41 -4.03
CA GLN A 165 -13.56 -18.02 -3.32
C GLN A 165 -13.82 -18.08 -1.82
N ARG A 166 -13.02 -18.88 -1.11
CA ARG A 166 -12.96 -18.83 0.35
C ARG A 166 -11.88 -17.86 0.77
N LEU A 167 -12.03 -17.25 1.95
CA LEU A 167 -10.95 -16.43 2.49
C LEU A 167 -9.77 -17.29 2.98
N THR A 168 -9.98 -18.59 3.23
CA THR A 168 -8.91 -19.54 3.57
C THR A 168 -7.96 -19.83 2.42
N ASP A 169 -8.39 -19.62 1.19
CA ASP A 169 -7.58 -19.88 -0.01
C ASP A 169 -6.61 -18.72 -0.29
N GLU A 170 -6.76 -17.63 0.45
CA GLU A 170 -6.00 -16.40 0.30
C GLU A 170 -4.79 -16.36 1.24
N ASP A 171 -3.64 -16.00 0.68
CA ASP A 171 -2.50 -15.63 1.50
C ASP A 171 -2.79 -14.30 2.19
N GLN A 172 -2.99 -14.33 3.50
CA GLN A 172 -3.27 -13.14 4.31
C GLN A 172 -1.98 -12.43 4.74
N PHE A 173 -0.82 -13.04 4.49
CA PHE A 173 0.43 -12.53 5.01
C PHE A 173 0.76 -11.17 4.40
N GLY A 174 1.08 -10.19 5.26
CA GLY A 174 1.56 -8.89 4.80
C GLY A 174 0.46 -8.01 4.19
N LYS A 175 -0.78 -8.50 4.16
CA LYS A 175 -1.93 -7.88 3.51
C LYS A 175 -2.94 -7.35 4.51
N ILE A 176 -3.51 -6.20 4.19
CA ILE A 176 -4.65 -5.61 4.89
C ILE A 176 -5.79 -5.53 3.90
N TYR A 177 -6.74 -6.45 4.04
CA TYR A 177 -8.00 -6.41 3.32
C TYR A 177 -8.81 -5.24 3.85
N ASN A 178 -8.91 -4.20 3.02
CA ASN A 178 -9.70 -3.02 3.32
C ASN A 178 -11.07 -3.06 2.65
N HIS A 179 -11.21 -3.75 1.50
CA HIS A 179 -12.45 -3.85 0.76
C HIS A 179 -12.73 -5.30 0.38
N VAL A 180 -13.88 -5.82 0.83
CA VAL A 180 -14.32 -7.18 0.55
C VAL A 180 -15.70 -7.14 -0.09
N LYS A 181 -15.85 -7.82 -1.22
CA LYS A 181 -17.15 -8.04 -1.86
C LYS A 181 -17.54 -9.50 -1.72
N ALA A 182 -18.63 -9.76 -1.02
CA ALA A 182 -19.07 -11.13 -0.71
C ALA A 182 -20.54 -11.35 -1.05
N GLY A 183 -20.90 -12.59 -1.40
CA GLY A 183 -22.29 -13.01 -1.60
C GLY A 183 -22.99 -13.29 -0.27
N LEU A 184 -24.09 -12.58 0.01
CA LEU A 184 -24.98 -12.92 1.12
C LEU A 184 -26.05 -13.89 0.63
N ASN A 185 -26.17 -15.03 1.30
CA ASN A 185 -27.18 -16.03 0.98
C ASN A 185 -28.60 -15.58 1.41
N ARG A 186 -29.61 -16.29 0.90
CA ARG A 186 -31.02 -16.00 1.19
C ARG A 186 -31.35 -16.07 2.68
N GLU A 187 -30.67 -16.93 3.43
CA GLU A 187 -30.89 -17.08 4.87
C GLU A 187 -30.46 -15.82 5.63
N ILE A 188 -29.27 -15.29 5.36
CA ILE A 188 -28.79 -14.02 5.92
C ILE A 188 -29.75 -12.88 5.54
N LEU A 189 -30.10 -12.77 4.25
CA LEU A 189 -30.97 -11.70 3.77
C LEU A 189 -32.36 -11.73 4.41
N THR A 190 -32.95 -12.91 4.59
CA THR A 190 -34.30 -13.05 5.15
C THR A 190 -34.33 -13.07 6.68
N LYS A 191 -33.47 -13.86 7.33
CA LYS A 191 -33.46 -14.02 8.80
C LYS A 191 -32.76 -12.86 9.52
N ILE A 192 -31.66 -12.36 8.96
CA ILE A 192 -30.90 -11.27 9.57
C ILE A 192 -31.45 -9.94 9.06
N PHE A 193 -31.43 -9.65 7.77
CA PHE A 193 -31.82 -8.32 7.25
C PHE A 193 -33.31 -8.18 6.91
N ARG A 194 -34.14 -9.18 7.21
CA ARG A 194 -35.61 -9.14 7.05
C ARG A 194 -36.08 -8.72 5.65
N PHE A 195 -35.33 -9.09 4.61
CA PHE A 195 -35.81 -8.95 3.24
C PHE A 195 -36.99 -9.90 3.01
N SER A 196 -38.05 -9.43 2.37
CA SER A 196 -39.15 -10.30 1.98
C SER A 196 -38.69 -11.24 0.85
N LYS A 197 -39.36 -12.38 0.69
CA LYS A 197 -39.07 -13.29 -0.43
C LYS A 197 -39.28 -12.61 -1.79
N HIS A 198 -40.17 -11.62 -1.87
CA HIS A 198 -40.46 -10.85 -3.08
C HIS A 198 -39.35 -9.83 -3.41
N ASP A 199 -38.66 -9.32 -2.40
CA ASP A 199 -37.49 -8.43 -2.60
C ASP A 199 -36.28 -9.17 -3.19
N LEU A 200 -36.29 -10.51 -3.16
CA LEU A 200 -35.18 -11.37 -3.52
C LEU A 200 -35.39 -12.05 -4.87
N THR A 201 -35.02 -11.36 -5.95
CA THR A 201 -35.00 -11.92 -7.32
C THR A 201 -33.94 -13.00 -7.54
N ARG A 202 -32.90 -13.04 -6.70
CA ARG A 202 -31.79 -14.00 -6.75
C ARG A 202 -31.62 -14.69 -5.41
N ARG A 203 -31.04 -15.90 -5.42
CA ARG A 203 -30.70 -16.66 -4.19
C ARG A 203 -29.65 -15.96 -3.32
N THR A 204 -28.81 -15.14 -3.94
CA THR A 204 -27.77 -14.36 -3.28
C THR A 204 -27.88 -12.88 -3.64
N ALA A 205 -27.39 -12.02 -2.76
CA ALA A 205 -27.15 -10.61 -3.06
C ALA A 205 -25.74 -10.26 -2.60
N ASN A 206 -24.96 -9.61 -3.46
CA ASN A 206 -23.61 -9.20 -3.08
C ASN A 206 -23.68 -8.06 -2.07
N CYS A 207 -22.75 -8.03 -1.13
CA CYS A 207 -22.47 -6.87 -0.29
C CYS A 207 -21.06 -6.36 -0.56
N ILE A 208 -20.84 -5.10 -0.22
CA ILE A 208 -19.55 -4.42 -0.20
C ILE A 208 -19.26 -4.02 1.24
N ALA A 209 -18.10 -4.44 1.73
CA ALA A 209 -17.62 -4.19 3.08
C ALA A 209 -16.28 -3.42 3.02
N HIS A 210 -16.28 -2.20 3.52
CA HIS A 210 -15.11 -1.32 3.71
C HIS A 210 -15.31 -0.54 5.03
N SER A 211 -15.00 0.76 5.06
CA SER A 211 -15.48 1.74 6.04
C SER A 211 -16.99 1.90 6.08
N SER A 212 -17.69 1.43 5.05
CA SER A 212 -19.16 1.34 5.02
C SER A 212 -19.61 -0.07 4.67
N PHE A 213 -20.87 -0.36 5.03
CA PHE A 213 -21.55 -1.58 4.64
C PHE A 213 -22.63 -1.26 3.60
N GLN A 214 -22.58 -1.93 2.46
CA GLN A 214 -23.59 -1.80 1.41
C GLN A 214 -24.08 -3.18 0.98
N ILE A 215 -25.39 -3.37 0.91
CA ILE A 215 -26.00 -4.50 0.20
C ILE A 215 -26.32 -4.03 -1.21
N ASN A 216 -25.90 -4.76 -2.25
CA ASN A 216 -26.13 -4.41 -3.65
C ASN A 216 -27.58 -4.71 -4.08
N LYS A 217 -28.52 -4.02 -3.42
CA LYS A 217 -29.94 -3.96 -3.73
C LYS A 217 -30.44 -2.54 -3.55
N ARG A 218 -31.43 -2.17 -4.36
CA ARG A 218 -32.18 -0.93 -4.17
C ARG A 218 -33.20 -1.14 -3.04
N ILE A 219 -33.17 -0.30 -2.02
CA ILE A 219 -34.02 -0.37 -0.82
C ILE A 219 -34.78 0.93 -0.61
N SER A 220 -35.93 0.85 0.06
CA SER A 220 -36.67 2.03 0.53
C SER A 220 -36.01 2.61 1.78
N PHE A 221 -36.45 3.80 2.19
CA PHE A 221 -35.93 4.46 3.39
C PHE A 221 -36.29 3.69 4.67
N GLU A 222 -37.48 3.10 4.76
CA GLU A 222 -37.91 2.27 5.89
C GLU A 222 -37.03 1.01 6.00
N LYS A 223 -36.74 0.38 4.86
CA LYS A 223 -35.84 -0.80 4.83
C LYS A 223 -34.41 -0.44 5.23
N LEU A 224 -33.94 0.78 4.93
CA LEU A 224 -32.66 1.28 5.44
C LEU A 224 -32.66 1.34 6.98
N LEU A 225 -33.71 1.88 7.59
CA LEU A 225 -33.83 1.94 9.04
C LEU A 225 -33.81 0.53 9.65
N GLU A 226 -34.56 -0.41 9.08
CA GLU A 226 -34.50 -1.82 9.51
C GLU A 226 -33.09 -2.40 9.41
N ILE A 227 -32.36 -2.15 8.33
CA ILE A 227 -30.98 -2.65 8.18
C ILE A 227 -30.08 -2.06 9.27
N ILE A 228 -30.23 -0.78 9.60
CA ILE A 228 -29.50 -0.12 10.69
C ILE A 228 -29.76 -0.82 12.04
N GLU A 229 -31.03 -1.12 12.36
CA GLU A 229 -31.36 -1.87 13.59
C GLU A 229 -30.69 -3.24 13.62
N ARG A 230 -30.63 -3.93 12.48
CA ARG A 230 -30.05 -5.27 12.39
C ARG A 230 -28.52 -5.24 12.46
N ILE A 231 -27.88 -4.20 11.92
CA ILE A 231 -26.45 -3.95 12.13
C ILE A 231 -26.18 -3.73 13.63
N ASP A 232 -26.93 -2.86 14.28
CA ASP A 232 -26.79 -2.59 15.72
C ASP A 232 -27.00 -3.86 16.57
N TRP A 233 -28.03 -4.64 16.25
CA TRP A 233 -28.31 -5.94 16.87
C TRP A 233 -27.17 -6.96 16.67
N LEU A 234 -26.51 -6.99 15.51
CA LEU A 234 -25.35 -7.88 15.28
C LEU A 234 -24.21 -7.54 16.23
N PHE A 235 -23.92 -6.26 16.46
CA PHE A 235 -22.89 -5.85 17.40
C PHE A 235 -23.26 -6.16 18.86
N GLU A 236 -24.54 -6.09 19.22
CA GLU A 236 -25.01 -6.43 20.57
C GLU A 236 -24.99 -7.94 20.85
N THR A 237 -25.48 -8.75 19.89
CA THR A 237 -25.67 -10.21 20.09
C THR A 237 -24.44 -11.03 19.72
N LYS A 238 -23.74 -10.65 18.65
CA LYS A 238 -22.47 -11.28 18.22
C LYS A 238 -21.33 -10.35 18.58
N LYS A 239 -21.09 -10.18 19.89
CA LYS A 239 -20.02 -9.28 20.38
C LYS A 239 -18.67 -9.56 19.69
N GLN A 240 -18.36 -10.83 19.43
CA GLN A 240 -17.16 -11.24 18.71
C GLN A 240 -17.46 -11.61 17.24
N PRO A 241 -16.57 -11.26 16.29
CA PRO A 241 -16.67 -11.70 14.91
C PRO A 241 -16.42 -13.22 14.79
N ASN A 242 -16.92 -13.85 13.73
CA ASN A 242 -16.72 -15.29 13.49
C ASN A 242 -15.25 -15.62 13.17
N PHE A 243 -14.50 -14.66 12.60
CA PHE A 243 -13.08 -14.78 12.30
C PHE A 243 -12.43 -13.38 12.27
N THR A 244 -11.10 -13.32 12.32
CA THR A 244 -10.38 -12.06 12.04
C THR A 244 -10.07 -11.97 10.55
N LEU A 245 -10.42 -10.84 9.93
CA LEU A 245 -10.13 -10.59 8.51
C LEU A 245 -8.63 -10.35 8.25
N ASN A 246 -7.96 -9.59 9.13
CA ASN A 246 -6.57 -9.17 8.98
C ASN A 246 -5.71 -9.68 10.16
N ASP A 247 -4.48 -10.12 9.89
CA ASP A 247 -3.53 -10.57 10.91
C ASP A 247 -2.81 -9.42 11.63
N VAL A 248 -3.05 -8.20 11.17
CA VAL A 248 -2.68 -6.98 11.87
C VAL A 248 -3.89 -6.38 12.57
N ILE A 249 -3.63 -5.78 13.72
CA ILE A 249 -4.63 -5.07 14.52
C ILE A 249 -4.48 -3.59 14.22
N HIS A 250 -5.51 -2.96 13.67
CA HIS A 250 -5.57 -1.51 13.56
C HIS A 250 -5.44 -0.88 14.96
N ILE A 251 -4.44 -0.02 15.15
CA ILE A 251 -4.30 0.82 16.34
C ILE A 251 -5.27 1.95 16.20
N ASP A 252 -6.45 1.61 16.67
CA ASP A 252 -7.61 2.44 16.67
C ASP A 252 -7.33 3.82 17.30
N ASN A 253 -7.52 4.87 16.52
CA ASN A 253 -7.41 6.27 16.94
C ASN A 253 -8.49 6.68 17.97
N ARG A 254 -9.47 5.80 18.24
CA ARG A 254 -10.64 6.04 19.10
C ARG A 254 -10.40 5.80 20.60
N LYS A 255 -9.38 5.01 21.00
CA LYS A 255 -9.12 4.71 22.42
C LYS A 255 -8.16 5.75 23.03
N PRO A 256 -8.49 6.40 24.17
CA PRO A 256 -7.57 7.34 24.82
C PRO A 256 -6.17 6.77 25.09
N SER A 257 -6.09 5.49 25.48
CA SER A 257 -4.83 4.77 25.65
C SER A 257 -4.05 4.60 24.34
N ASN A 258 -4.75 4.43 23.21
CA ASN A 258 -4.12 4.36 21.90
C ASN A 258 -3.70 5.74 21.38
N GLN A 259 -4.37 6.84 21.79
CA GLN A 259 -3.95 8.18 21.40
C GLN A 259 -2.55 8.49 21.94
N GLN A 260 -2.32 8.27 23.23
CA GLN A 260 -1.00 8.43 23.84
C GLN A 260 0.06 7.54 23.16
N LEU A 261 -0.30 6.27 22.89
CA LEU A 261 0.58 5.37 22.16
C LEU A 261 0.91 5.92 20.77
N ARG A 262 -0.08 6.39 20.00
CA ARG A 262 0.12 6.94 18.66
C ARG A 262 1.00 8.17 18.65
N GLU A 263 0.81 9.10 19.58
CA GLU A 263 1.67 10.29 19.70
C GLU A 263 3.13 9.88 19.94
N LYS A 264 3.35 8.86 20.78
CA LYS A 264 4.68 8.27 20.99
C LYS A 264 5.22 7.57 19.73
N LEU A 265 4.41 6.78 19.04
CA LEU A 265 4.79 6.09 17.79
C LEU A 265 5.15 7.09 16.68
N GLU A 266 4.35 8.15 16.51
CA GLU A 266 4.62 9.20 15.52
C GLU A 266 5.89 9.97 15.84
N LEU A 267 6.13 10.29 17.12
CA LEU A 267 7.36 10.93 17.55
C LEU A 267 8.58 10.03 17.32
N GLU A 268 8.47 8.73 17.64
CA GLU A 268 9.54 7.75 17.42
C GLU A 268 9.85 7.60 15.91
N PHE A 269 8.82 7.48 15.08
CA PHE A 269 8.95 7.40 13.62
C PHE A 269 9.66 8.63 13.05
N LYS A 270 9.23 9.84 13.46
CA LYS A 270 9.86 11.10 13.05
C LYS A 270 11.29 11.22 13.56
N SER A 271 11.56 10.77 14.78
CA SER A 271 12.91 10.72 15.37
C SER A 271 13.83 9.80 14.59
N GLN A 272 13.34 8.65 14.15
CA GLN A 272 14.10 7.73 13.30
C GLN A 272 14.50 8.39 11.97
N ILE A 273 13.57 9.12 11.33
CA ILE A 273 13.87 9.87 10.09
C ILE A 273 14.96 10.91 10.35
N TYR A 274 14.82 11.73 11.39
CA TYR A 274 15.79 12.77 11.74
C TYR A 274 17.17 12.18 12.01
N ASN A 275 17.24 11.12 12.83
CA ASN A 275 18.49 10.47 13.18
C ASN A 275 19.21 9.88 11.95
N LYS A 276 18.46 9.22 11.05
CA LYS A 276 19.01 8.73 9.78
C LYS A 276 19.53 9.87 8.91
N TYR A 277 18.78 10.96 8.80
CA TYR A 277 19.18 12.15 8.04
C TYR A 277 20.48 12.76 8.59
N MET A 278 20.58 12.96 9.91
CA MET A 278 21.76 13.55 10.55
C MET A 278 23.01 12.67 10.39
N LYS A 279 22.84 11.35 10.38
CA LYS A 279 23.93 10.38 10.12
C LYS A 279 24.27 10.22 8.65
N LYS A 280 23.55 10.90 7.74
CA LYS A 280 23.67 10.72 6.28
C LYS A 280 23.43 9.27 5.86
N GLU A 281 22.57 8.57 6.59
CA GLU A 281 22.08 7.26 6.21
C GLU A 281 21.01 7.38 5.14
N GLU A 282 20.79 6.31 4.38
CA GLU A 282 19.76 6.27 3.35
C GLU A 282 18.35 6.30 3.96
N LEU A 283 17.50 7.17 3.43
CA LEU A 283 16.12 7.38 3.88
C LEU A 283 15.16 6.65 2.94
N ASP A 284 15.14 5.33 3.02
CA ASP A 284 14.25 4.48 2.25
C ASP A 284 12.88 4.35 2.96
N PHE A 285 11.95 5.23 2.60
CA PHE A 285 10.55 5.19 3.03
C PHE A 285 9.65 5.04 1.81
N ASP A 286 8.63 4.20 1.94
CA ASP A 286 7.61 4.05 0.91
C ASP A 286 6.75 5.31 0.86
N PHE A 287 6.77 5.97 -0.31
CA PHE A 287 6.17 7.29 -0.51
C PHE A 287 4.95 7.21 -1.42
N CYS A 288 3.76 7.20 -0.84
CA CYS A 288 2.50 7.14 -1.57
C CYS A 288 1.31 7.58 -0.70
N HIS A 289 0.34 8.26 -1.31
CA HIS A 289 -0.92 8.59 -0.64
C HIS A 289 -1.78 7.34 -0.40
N LYS A 290 -2.65 7.35 0.63
CA LYS A 290 -3.57 6.23 0.92
C LYS A 290 -4.49 5.83 -0.24
N LYS A 291 -4.86 6.82 -1.07
CA LYS A 291 -5.57 6.64 -2.35
C LYS A 291 -4.56 6.41 -3.47
N TYR A 292 -3.82 5.31 -3.39
CA TYR A 292 -2.67 5.05 -4.26
C TYR A 292 -3.04 5.04 -5.75
N GLU A 293 -4.19 4.47 -6.15
CA GLU A 293 -4.65 4.49 -7.55
C GLU A 293 -4.83 5.93 -8.07
N GLU A 294 -5.52 6.79 -7.30
CA GLU A 294 -5.72 8.20 -7.64
C GLU A 294 -4.38 8.97 -7.65
N TYR A 295 -3.47 8.62 -6.74
CA TYR A 295 -2.13 9.20 -6.67
C TYR A 295 -1.28 8.82 -7.88
N TYR A 296 -1.23 7.54 -8.24
CA TYR A 296 -0.41 7.02 -9.34
C TYR A 296 -0.91 7.43 -10.73
N ASN A 297 -2.22 7.63 -10.87
CA ASN A 297 -2.83 8.08 -12.13
C ASN A 297 -2.92 9.62 -12.23
N ALA A 298 -2.37 10.36 -11.26
CA ALA A 298 -2.37 11.81 -11.32
C ALA A 298 -1.46 12.32 -12.45
N HIS A 299 -1.88 13.42 -13.05
CA HIS A 299 -1.16 14.11 -14.12
C HIS A 299 -0.17 15.14 -13.59
N GLU A 300 -0.48 15.78 -12.46
CA GLU A 300 0.36 16.82 -11.83
C GLU A 300 0.54 16.52 -10.34
N TYR A 301 1.77 16.71 -9.84
CA TYR A 301 2.16 16.56 -8.45
C TYR A 301 2.75 17.86 -7.93
N ILE A 302 2.18 18.38 -6.84
CA ILE A 302 2.57 19.66 -6.25
C ILE A 302 2.94 19.45 -4.79
N ALA A 303 4.14 19.91 -4.40
CA ALA A 303 4.54 20.04 -3.00
C ALA A 303 4.58 21.53 -2.61
N THR A 304 3.96 21.86 -1.48
CA THR A 304 3.81 23.24 -1.01
C THR A 304 4.23 23.37 0.45
N ARG A 305 5.02 24.40 0.76
CA ARG A 305 5.35 24.79 2.13
C ARG A 305 4.98 26.26 2.32
N ASP A 306 4.28 26.60 3.41
CA ASP A 306 3.88 27.98 3.72
C ASP A 306 3.21 28.70 2.53
N ARG A 307 2.34 27.98 1.82
CA ARG A 307 1.65 28.39 0.57
C ARG A 307 2.56 28.66 -0.64
N LYS A 308 3.87 28.50 -0.51
CA LYS A 308 4.83 28.52 -1.62
C LYS A 308 4.96 27.13 -2.23
N LYS A 309 4.75 27.03 -3.55
CA LYS A 309 5.06 25.81 -4.31
C LYS A 309 6.58 25.60 -4.33
N ILE A 310 7.04 24.46 -3.83
CA ILE A 310 8.46 24.07 -3.84
C ILE A 310 8.75 23.02 -4.90
N ILE A 311 7.73 22.25 -5.32
CA ILE A 311 7.78 21.35 -6.47
C ILE A 311 6.48 21.51 -7.26
N ASN A 312 6.61 21.55 -8.58
CA ASN A 312 5.51 21.27 -9.51
C ASN A 312 6.06 20.40 -10.65
N THR A 313 5.54 19.19 -10.81
CA THR A 313 6.03 18.24 -11.80
C THR A 313 4.94 17.29 -12.27
N SER A 314 5.09 16.75 -13.48
CA SER A 314 4.32 15.62 -13.98
C SER A 314 4.87 14.27 -13.50
N ASP A 315 6.10 14.25 -13.00
CA ASP A 315 6.75 13.04 -12.50
C ASP A 315 6.33 12.75 -11.06
N ARG A 316 6.28 11.45 -10.72
CA ARG A 316 5.95 11.02 -9.36
C ARG A 316 6.97 11.55 -8.36
N LEU A 317 6.48 12.11 -7.25
CA LEU A 317 7.32 12.56 -6.16
C LEU A 317 7.92 11.36 -5.42
N THR A 318 9.17 11.53 -4.98
CA THR A 318 9.84 10.63 -4.04
C THR A 318 10.12 11.38 -2.74
N PHE A 319 10.29 10.64 -1.65
CA PHE A 319 10.68 11.24 -0.37
C PHE A 319 11.94 12.11 -0.51
N SER A 320 12.97 11.59 -1.18
CA SER A 320 14.24 12.27 -1.44
C SER A 320 14.09 13.53 -2.28
N SER A 321 13.22 13.53 -3.30
CA SER A 321 12.97 14.73 -4.11
C SER A 321 12.30 15.83 -3.29
N VAL A 322 11.37 15.48 -2.41
CA VAL A 322 10.72 16.47 -1.54
C VAL A 322 11.71 17.01 -0.50
N LEU A 323 12.51 16.13 0.12
CA LEU A 323 13.54 16.55 1.08
C LEU A 323 14.57 17.51 0.47
N SER A 324 15.04 17.20 -0.75
CA SER A 324 15.96 18.07 -1.47
C SER A 324 15.30 19.40 -1.83
N ALA A 325 14.06 19.41 -2.32
CA ALA A 325 13.36 20.66 -2.62
C ALA A 325 13.16 21.55 -1.37
N VAL A 326 12.84 20.96 -0.21
CA VAL A 326 12.68 21.71 1.05
C VAL A 326 14.02 22.32 1.48
N ARG A 327 15.11 21.54 1.39
CA ARG A 327 16.47 22.03 1.69
C ARG A 327 16.91 23.13 0.73
N ASP A 328 16.76 22.92 -0.57
CA ASP A 328 17.27 23.81 -1.61
C ASP A 328 16.47 25.13 -1.67
N ASN A 329 15.22 25.12 -1.19
CA ASN A 329 14.42 26.34 -0.96
C ASN A 329 14.71 27.01 0.39
N GLY A 330 15.65 26.50 1.20
CA GLY A 330 16.03 27.08 2.49
C GLY A 330 15.02 26.89 3.61
N PHE A 331 14.08 25.94 3.47
CA PHE A 331 13.05 25.70 4.49
C PHE A 331 13.48 24.66 5.53
N LEU A 332 14.41 23.77 5.21
CA LEU A 332 14.80 22.66 6.09
C LEU A 332 15.59 23.16 7.29
N LEU A 333 15.09 22.90 8.50
CA LEU A 333 15.75 23.21 9.76
C LEU A 333 16.26 21.92 10.40
N THR A 334 17.48 21.94 10.97
CA THR A 334 18.15 20.73 11.47
C THR A 334 18.72 20.84 12.87
N ASP A 335 18.57 22.00 13.53
CA ASP A 335 19.21 22.28 14.83
C ASP A 335 18.58 21.47 15.97
N SER A 336 17.31 21.09 15.82
CA SER A 336 16.64 20.14 16.70
C SER A 336 15.64 19.26 15.97
N LEU A 337 15.26 18.14 16.60
CA LEU A 337 14.19 17.26 16.12
C LEU A 337 12.88 18.03 15.87
N ASN A 338 12.50 18.94 16.77
CA ASN A 338 11.24 19.67 16.67
C ASN A 338 11.24 20.62 15.47
N GLU A 339 12.34 21.32 15.23
CA GLU A 339 12.48 22.19 14.07
C GLU A 339 12.52 21.40 12.76
N PHE A 340 13.18 20.25 12.75
CA PHE A 340 13.15 19.34 11.61
C PHE A 340 11.74 18.85 11.30
N ILE A 341 11.00 18.39 12.31
CA ILE A 341 9.61 17.96 12.15
C ILE A 341 8.77 19.10 11.59
N TYR A 342 8.85 20.28 12.20
CA TYR A 342 8.06 21.44 11.79
C TYR A 342 8.35 21.87 10.35
N SER A 343 9.63 21.91 9.96
CA SER A 343 10.04 22.36 8.63
C SER A 343 9.69 21.39 7.51
N PHE A 344 9.70 20.08 7.79
CA PHE A 344 9.63 19.05 6.75
C PHE A 344 8.35 18.21 6.76
N MET A 345 7.84 17.80 7.92
CA MET A 345 6.73 16.83 8.00
C MET A 345 5.37 17.42 7.60
N ASP A 346 5.22 18.75 7.71
CA ASP A 346 3.99 19.48 7.42
C ASP A 346 3.94 20.02 5.97
N VAL A 347 4.92 19.66 5.12
CA VAL A 347 4.86 19.97 3.69
C VAL A 347 3.59 19.37 3.11
N LYS A 348 2.77 20.18 2.43
CA LYS A 348 1.51 19.73 1.84
C LYS A 348 1.75 19.18 0.44
N ILE A 349 1.23 18.00 0.17
CA ILE A 349 1.30 17.34 -1.14
C ILE A 349 -0.11 17.26 -1.70
N GLU A 350 -0.26 17.70 -2.95
CA GLU A 350 -1.52 17.65 -3.70
C GLU A 350 -1.24 17.06 -5.07
N THR A 351 -2.17 16.23 -5.54
CA THR A 351 -2.13 15.71 -6.91
C THR A 351 -3.39 16.07 -7.66
N PHE A 352 -3.27 16.22 -8.97
CA PHE A 352 -4.36 16.63 -9.85
C PHE A 352 -4.47 15.66 -11.03
N ASP A 353 -5.70 15.33 -11.44
CA ASP A 353 -5.96 14.49 -12.60
C ASP A 353 -5.79 15.25 -13.93
N GLU A 354 -6.07 14.62 -15.07
CA GLU A 354 -5.98 15.25 -16.40
C GLU A 354 -6.96 16.42 -16.59
N LEU A 355 -8.08 16.40 -15.86
CA LEU A 355 -9.04 17.49 -15.78
C LEU A 355 -8.60 18.51 -14.73
N GLY A 356 -7.38 18.38 -14.20
CA GLY A 356 -6.76 19.08 -13.10
C GLY A 356 -7.57 19.14 -11.82
N GLU A 357 -8.60 18.30 -11.65
CA GLU A 357 -9.32 18.13 -10.40
C GLU A 357 -8.40 17.50 -9.37
N ARG A 358 -8.52 17.95 -8.12
CA ARG A 358 -7.64 17.46 -7.07
C ARG A 358 -7.98 15.99 -6.77
N ALA A 359 -7.08 15.09 -7.15
CA ALA A 359 -7.19 13.66 -6.94
C ALA A 359 -6.85 13.32 -5.48
N THR A 360 -5.69 13.78 -4.98
CA THR A 360 -5.27 13.51 -3.60
C THR A 360 -4.72 14.75 -2.88
N SER A 361 -4.72 14.71 -1.55
CA SER A 361 -4.19 15.79 -0.71
C SER A 361 -3.86 15.26 0.68
N GLY A 362 -2.68 15.62 1.20
CA GLY A 362 -2.27 15.32 2.57
C GLY A 362 -0.94 15.99 2.93
N SER A 363 -0.50 15.87 4.17
CA SER A 363 0.87 16.25 4.55
C SER A 363 1.89 15.24 4.05
N LEU A 364 3.18 15.59 4.05
CA LEU A 364 4.26 14.68 3.70
C LEU A 364 4.25 13.45 4.57
N PHE A 365 4.00 13.62 5.88
CA PHE A 365 3.86 12.51 6.80
C PHE A 365 2.76 11.54 6.36
N GLU A 366 1.62 12.04 5.88
CA GLU A 366 0.50 11.21 5.42
C GLU A 366 0.77 10.40 4.13
N HIS A 367 1.92 10.62 3.50
CA HIS A 367 2.40 9.87 2.34
C HIS A 367 3.47 8.84 2.69
N LEU A 368 3.90 8.77 3.96
CA LEU A 368 4.91 7.81 4.40
C LEU A 368 4.28 6.49 4.80
N ASN A 369 5.01 5.42 4.50
CA ASN A 369 4.72 4.08 4.98
C ASN A 369 6.03 3.45 5.51
N GLY A 370 5.95 2.73 6.63
CA GLY A 370 7.14 2.13 7.25
C GLY A 370 6.86 1.33 8.53
N GLU A 371 7.93 0.75 9.09
CA GLU A 371 7.90 -0.05 10.33
C GLU A 371 8.68 0.62 11.45
N ILE A 372 8.18 0.51 12.68
CA ILE A 372 8.93 0.85 13.91
C ILE A 372 8.74 -0.23 14.97
N LYS A 373 9.76 -0.39 15.81
CA LYS A 373 9.72 -1.22 17.01
C LYS A 373 9.64 -0.30 18.22
N TYR A 374 8.57 -0.42 18.99
CA TYR A 374 8.35 0.37 20.22
C TYR A 374 7.99 -0.57 21.36
N GLU A 375 8.72 -0.49 22.48
CA GLU A 375 8.54 -1.34 23.66
C GLU A 375 8.46 -2.85 23.32
N GLY A 376 9.33 -3.31 22.41
CA GLY A 376 9.39 -4.72 22.00
C GLY A 376 8.30 -5.16 21.01
N THR A 377 7.37 -4.28 20.65
CA THR A 377 6.28 -4.55 19.71
C THR A 377 6.52 -3.87 18.37
N THR A 378 6.23 -4.58 17.27
CA THR A 378 6.33 -4.03 15.90
C THR A 378 5.03 -3.35 15.49
N TYR A 379 5.16 -2.13 14.98
CA TYR A 379 4.08 -1.32 14.45
C TYR A 379 4.36 -0.90 13.00
N PHE A 380 3.32 -0.88 12.18
CA PHE A 380 3.36 -0.37 10.82
C PHE A 380 2.57 0.93 10.71
N TYR A 381 3.16 1.92 10.05
CA TYR A 381 2.48 3.13 9.63
C TYR A 381 2.15 3.03 8.15
N LEU A 382 0.89 3.22 7.79
CA LEU A 382 0.41 3.14 6.40
C LEU A 382 -0.38 4.39 6.04
N GLY A 383 0.33 5.44 5.64
CA GLY A 383 -0.24 6.72 5.22
C GLY A 383 -0.85 7.47 6.39
N THR A 384 -2.01 7.07 6.92
CA THR A 384 -2.68 7.78 8.03
C THR A 384 -2.97 6.89 9.24
N GLU A 385 -2.71 5.60 9.14
CA GLU A 385 -3.17 4.62 10.13
C GLU A 385 -2.01 3.78 10.67
N TRP A 386 -2.11 3.47 11.95
CA TRP A 386 -1.16 2.62 12.65
C TRP A 386 -1.73 1.21 12.80
N TYR A 387 -0.87 0.21 12.64
CA TYR A 387 -1.22 -1.18 12.77
C TYR A 387 -0.20 -1.87 13.67
N ARG A 388 -0.67 -2.75 14.55
CA ARG A 388 0.17 -3.63 15.36
C ARG A 388 0.10 -5.04 14.82
N VAL A 389 1.25 -5.67 14.70
CA VAL A 389 1.35 -7.08 14.31
C VAL A 389 0.95 -7.96 15.50
N LYS A 390 0.11 -8.96 15.27
CA LYS A 390 -0.19 -9.98 16.28
C LYS A 390 1.05 -10.82 16.58
N LEU A 391 1.24 -11.23 17.84
CA LEU A 391 2.40 -12.02 18.22
C LEU A 391 2.39 -13.38 17.50
N GLU A 392 1.21 -14.01 17.45
CA GLU A 392 0.99 -15.30 16.78
C GLU A 392 1.39 -15.24 15.29
N PHE A 393 1.23 -14.06 14.67
CA PHE A 393 1.64 -13.83 13.29
C PHE A 393 3.16 -13.74 13.14
N ILE A 394 3.85 -13.05 14.06
CA ILE A 394 5.33 -12.99 14.06
C ILE A 394 5.90 -14.40 14.24
N GLU A 395 5.30 -15.18 15.14
CA GLU A 395 5.69 -16.57 15.35
C GLU A 395 5.46 -17.43 14.10
N GLN A 396 4.32 -17.27 13.43
CA GLN A 396 4.03 -17.97 12.17
C GLN A 396 5.03 -17.57 11.07
N LEU A 397 5.32 -16.26 10.92
CA LEU A 397 6.34 -15.77 10.00
C LEU A 397 7.70 -16.43 10.24
N ASN A 398 8.13 -16.46 11.50
CA ASN A 398 9.40 -17.06 11.88
C ASN A 398 9.43 -18.55 11.55
N ARG A 399 8.33 -19.28 11.79
CA ARG A 399 8.20 -20.70 11.41
C ARG A 399 8.32 -20.90 9.90
N ASP A 400 7.50 -20.19 9.12
CA ASP A 400 7.46 -20.34 7.66
C ASP A 400 8.78 -19.93 6.99
N CYS A 401 9.39 -18.86 7.50
CA CYS A 401 10.69 -18.39 7.05
C CYS A 401 11.79 -19.40 7.40
N LYS A 402 11.80 -19.95 8.62
CA LYS A 402 12.76 -20.99 9.03
C LYS A 402 12.63 -22.24 8.19
N ASP A 403 11.42 -22.71 7.93
CA ASP A 403 11.17 -23.88 7.08
C ASP A 403 11.59 -23.65 5.63
N SER A 404 11.35 -22.45 5.09
CA SER A 404 11.84 -22.08 3.77
C SER A 404 13.36 -21.94 3.71
N LEU A 405 13.98 -21.34 4.72
CA LEU A 405 15.43 -21.15 4.82
C LEU A 405 16.17 -22.49 4.85
N ARG A 406 15.62 -23.53 5.50
CA ARG A 406 16.21 -24.88 5.48
C ARG A 406 16.44 -25.43 4.08
N GLN A 407 15.60 -25.05 3.11
CA GLN A 407 15.70 -25.51 1.72
C GLN A 407 16.58 -24.59 0.85
N MET A 408 16.64 -23.31 1.21
CA MET A 408 17.23 -22.24 0.40
C MET A 408 18.63 -21.83 0.84
N LEU A 409 19.00 -22.04 2.10
CA LEU A 409 20.27 -21.59 2.63
C LEU A 409 21.42 -22.38 1.99
N ASP A 410 22.38 -21.67 1.42
CA ASP A 410 23.61 -22.20 0.84
C ASP A 410 24.80 -21.58 1.56
N LYS A 411 25.61 -22.42 2.22
CA LYS A 411 26.84 -22.01 2.92
C LYS A 411 28.10 -22.31 2.11
N SER A 412 27.95 -22.80 0.88
CA SER A 412 29.03 -23.38 0.09
C SER A 412 29.42 -22.56 -1.14
N LEU A 413 28.47 -21.81 -1.73
CA LEU A 413 28.69 -21.07 -2.97
C LEU A 413 29.71 -19.93 -2.84
N LEU A 414 29.59 -19.10 -1.79
CA LEU A 414 30.50 -17.99 -1.51
C LEU A 414 31.26 -18.25 -0.20
N LYS A 415 32.52 -18.66 -0.30
CA LYS A 415 33.39 -18.97 0.86
C LYS A 415 34.31 -17.84 1.29
N LEU A 416 34.37 -16.76 0.52
CA LEU A 416 35.20 -15.61 0.88
C LEU A 416 34.48 -14.81 1.98
N PRO A 417 35.14 -14.49 3.11
CA PRO A 417 34.55 -13.60 4.09
C PRO A 417 34.45 -12.18 3.53
N PHE A 418 33.38 -11.48 3.91
CA PHE A 418 33.15 -10.07 3.62
C PHE A 418 33.82 -9.23 4.71
N ARG A 419 35.03 -8.75 4.44
CA ARG A 419 35.83 -7.94 5.39
C ARG A 419 35.82 -6.46 5.04
N GLU A 420 35.20 -6.13 3.91
CA GLU A 420 35.26 -4.83 3.27
C GLU A 420 34.23 -3.87 3.85
N LYS A 421 34.44 -2.56 3.65
CA LYS A 421 33.45 -1.55 4.04
C LYS A 421 32.38 -1.34 2.96
N ILE A 422 32.73 -1.59 1.70
CA ILE A 422 31.89 -1.36 0.53
C ILE A 422 31.83 -2.62 -0.34
N GLU A 423 30.73 -2.78 -1.07
CA GLU A 423 30.44 -3.97 -1.87
C GLU A 423 31.41 -4.14 -3.05
N ASP A 424 31.81 -3.03 -3.69
CA ASP A 424 32.79 -2.98 -4.79
C ASP A 424 34.08 -3.78 -4.50
N ASP A 425 34.63 -3.61 -3.29
CA ASP A 425 35.88 -4.24 -2.86
C ASP A 425 35.72 -5.76 -2.68
N TYR A 426 34.52 -6.21 -2.31
CA TYR A 426 34.24 -7.63 -2.15
C TYR A 426 34.03 -8.31 -3.49
N VAL A 427 33.21 -7.73 -4.38
CA VAL A 427 32.90 -8.32 -5.70
C VAL A 427 34.12 -8.34 -6.61
N SER A 428 35.01 -7.35 -6.51
CA SER A 428 36.24 -7.28 -7.30
C SER A 428 37.20 -8.46 -7.05
N LYS A 429 37.11 -9.15 -5.89
CA LYS A 429 37.89 -10.38 -5.62
C LYS A 429 37.56 -11.55 -6.56
N PHE A 430 36.44 -11.47 -7.27
CA PHE A 430 36.00 -12.49 -8.22
C PHE A 430 36.49 -12.22 -9.65
N LEU A 431 37.06 -11.03 -9.92
CA LEU A 431 37.64 -10.72 -11.23
C LEU A 431 38.73 -11.74 -11.60
N GLY A 432 38.60 -12.30 -12.80
CA GLY A 432 39.57 -13.27 -13.35
C GLY A 432 39.46 -14.69 -12.78
N ARG A 433 38.54 -14.96 -11.84
CA ARG A 433 38.31 -16.33 -11.37
C ARG A 433 37.58 -17.15 -12.44
N PRO A 434 37.99 -18.41 -12.67
CA PRO A 434 37.28 -19.29 -13.60
C PRO A 434 35.81 -19.44 -13.21
N GLY A 435 34.92 -19.24 -14.19
CA GLY A 435 33.47 -19.37 -13.98
C GLY A 435 32.80 -18.21 -13.25
N ALA A 436 33.48 -17.09 -13.02
CA ALA A 436 32.95 -15.92 -12.34
C ALA A 436 33.03 -14.65 -13.21
N TYR A 437 31.96 -13.87 -13.21
CA TYR A 437 31.84 -12.62 -13.94
C TYR A 437 31.23 -11.54 -13.05
N VAL A 438 31.95 -10.44 -12.85
CA VAL A 438 31.48 -9.29 -12.07
C VAL A 438 30.64 -8.38 -12.97
N LEU A 439 29.39 -8.15 -12.58
CA LEU A 439 28.39 -7.35 -13.30
C LEU A 439 27.91 -6.13 -12.48
N HIS A 440 28.39 -6.00 -11.25
CA HIS A 440 28.04 -4.92 -10.33
C HIS A 440 28.22 -3.52 -10.97
N LYS A 441 27.18 -2.69 -10.83
CA LYS A 441 27.01 -1.34 -11.43
C LYS A 441 26.85 -1.31 -12.95
N VAL A 442 26.63 -2.46 -13.61
CA VAL A 442 26.35 -2.52 -15.05
C VAL A 442 24.84 -2.60 -15.29
N LEU A 443 24.23 -1.44 -15.47
CA LEU A 443 22.79 -1.31 -15.74
C LEU A 443 22.48 -1.44 -17.24
N TYR A 444 21.46 -2.19 -17.63
CA TYR A 444 20.87 -2.11 -18.97
C TYR A 444 19.37 -1.82 -18.84
N GLU A 445 18.86 -0.82 -19.57
CA GLU A 445 17.47 -0.32 -19.41
C GLU A 445 17.13 0.00 -17.94
N ASN A 446 18.09 0.57 -17.20
CA ASN A 446 18.01 0.88 -15.75
C ASN A 446 17.85 -0.33 -14.83
N ILE A 447 18.21 -1.54 -15.30
CA ILE A 447 18.13 -2.77 -14.52
C ILE A 447 19.52 -3.38 -14.38
N GLU A 448 19.87 -3.72 -13.15
CA GLU A 448 21.05 -4.50 -12.81
C GLU A 448 20.68 -5.98 -12.78
N LEU A 449 21.36 -6.80 -13.59
CA LEU A 449 21.03 -8.22 -13.68
C LEU A 449 21.41 -8.97 -12.40
N CYS A 450 22.62 -8.71 -11.89
CA CYS A 450 23.17 -9.20 -10.62
C CYS A 450 24.52 -8.53 -10.37
N ASP A 451 25.06 -8.65 -9.16
CA ASP A 451 26.41 -8.18 -8.84
C ASP A 451 27.48 -9.13 -9.37
N LEU A 452 27.22 -10.43 -9.27
CA LEU A 452 28.12 -11.51 -9.62
C LEU A 452 27.37 -12.64 -10.31
N LEU A 453 27.81 -12.99 -11.52
CA LEU A 453 27.37 -14.19 -12.23
C LEU A 453 28.41 -15.28 -12.02
N LEU A 454 28.00 -16.38 -11.39
CA LEU A 454 28.79 -17.61 -11.31
C LEU A 454 28.17 -18.66 -12.22
N HIS A 455 28.99 -19.52 -12.80
CA HIS A 455 28.47 -20.66 -13.53
C HIS A 455 29.33 -21.90 -13.31
N ASP A 456 28.64 -23.05 -13.27
CA ASP A 456 29.26 -24.35 -13.43
C ASP A 456 28.85 -24.95 -14.80
N ARG A 457 28.96 -26.28 -14.96
CA ARG A 457 28.64 -26.94 -16.24
C ARG A 457 27.15 -26.83 -16.59
N ASN A 458 26.27 -26.83 -15.60
CA ASN A 458 24.83 -27.01 -15.79
C ASN A 458 24.00 -25.92 -15.10
N THR A 459 24.61 -25.03 -14.32
CA THR A 459 23.90 -24.09 -13.44
C THR A 459 24.51 -22.71 -13.57
N ILE A 460 23.64 -21.68 -13.60
CA ILE A 460 24.02 -20.28 -13.52
C ILE A 460 23.50 -19.74 -12.20
N TYR A 461 24.36 -19.10 -11.42
CA TYR A 461 24.01 -18.41 -10.19
C TYR A 461 24.11 -16.90 -10.40
N LEU A 462 23.00 -16.19 -10.20
CA LEU A 462 22.91 -14.74 -10.28
C LEU A 462 22.87 -14.19 -8.86
N VAL A 463 24.02 -13.73 -8.38
CA VAL A 463 24.23 -13.35 -6.99
C VAL A 463 24.06 -11.85 -6.83
N HIS A 464 23.19 -11.48 -5.89
CA HIS A 464 23.01 -10.11 -5.43
C HIS A 464 23.47 -10.00 -3.97
N ILE A 465 24.30 -9.01 -3.65
CA ILE A 465 24.98 -8.87 -2.36
C ILE A 465 24.52 -7.57 -1.70
N LYS A 466 24.14 -7.63 -0.42
CA LYS A 466 23.81 -6.44 0.35
C LYS A 466 24.24 -6.56 1.81
N GLN A 467 24.63 -5.45 2.43
CA GLN A 467 24.99 -5.46 3.84
C GLN A 467 23.79 -5.21 4.78
N GLY A 468 23.44 -6.21 5.58
CA GLY A 468 22.39 -6.18 6.59
C GLY A 468 21.22 -7.11 6.25
N PHE A 469 20.49 -7.55 7.28
CA PHE A 469 19.24 -8.31 7.13
C PHE A 469 18.08 -7.52 7.74
N ASN A 470 17.72 -6.44 7.06
CA ASN A 470 16.69 -5.48 7.47
C ASN A 470 15.98 -4.89 6.23
N HIS A 471 15.59 -3.61 6.21
CA HIS A 471 15.04 -2.92 5.03
C HIS A 471 15.87 -3.15 3.74
N SER A 472 17.19 -3.26 3.87
CA SER A 472 18.09 -3.55 2.74
C SER A 472 17.79 -4.86 2.00
N VAL A 473 17.23 -5.87 2.68
CA VAL A 473 16.79 -7.13 2.07
C VAL A 473 15.50 -6.94 1.28
N ARG A 474 14.63 -6.00 1.67
CA ARG A 474 13.43 -5.65 0.89
C ARG A 474 13.86 -5.11 -0.47
N GLU A 475 14.72 -4.09 -0.45
CA GLU A 475 15.25 -3.46 -1.66
C GLU A 475 15.97 -4.48 -2.56
N LEU A 476 16.85 -5.31 -1.96
CA LEU A 476 17.55 -6.37 -2.69
C LEU A 476 16.56 -7.37 -3.31
N ALA A 477 15.55 -7.80 -2.56
CA ALA A 477 14.53 -8.70 -3.08
C ALA A 477 13.76 -8.09 -4.25
N SER A 478 13.51 -6.78 -4.21
CA SER A 478 12.90 -6.04 -5.31
C SER A 478 13.75 -6.07 -6.58
N GLN A 479 15.04 -5.78 -6.43
CA GLN A 479 16.01 -5.82 -7.53
C GLN A 479 16.09 -7.22 -8.15
N VAL A 480 16.21 -8.26 -7.32
CA VAL A 480 16.24 -9.67 -7.78
C VAL A 480 14.95 -10.02 -8.53
N SER A 481 13.78 -9.64 -8.01
CA SER A 481 12.50 -9.93 -8.65
C SER A 481 12.37 -9.24 -10.03
N MET A 482 12.83 -7.99 -10.15
CA MET A 482 12.86 -7.27 -11.41
C MET A 482 13.82 -7.90 -12.42
N ALA A 483 15.04 -8.22 -11.99
CA ALA A 483 16.03 -8.90 -12.82
C ALA A 483 15.50 -10.24 -13.34
N ALA A 484 14.88 -11.04 -12.48
CA ALA A 484 14.26 -12.31 -12.84
C ALA A 484 13.14 -12.16 -13.87
N ARG A 485 12.23 -11.19 -13.67
CA ARG A 485 11.15 -10.94 -14.63
C ARG A 485 11.68 -10.58 -16.02
N HIS A 486 12.71 -9.74 -16.08
CA HIS A 486 13.34 -9.36 -17.35
C HIS A 486 14.06 -10.54 -18.00
N LEU A 487 14.80 -11.33 -17.23
CA LEU A 487 15.48 -12.51 -17.73
C LEU A 487 14.49 -13.55 -18.29
N MET A 488 13.37 -13.79 -17.60
CA MET A 488 12.30 -14.67 -18.08
C MET A 488 11.79 -14.24 -19.46
N HIS A 489 11.64 -12.93 -19.70
CA HIS A 489 11.24 -12.42 -21.01
C HIS A 489 12.38 -12.55 -22.03
N ASP A 490 13.60 -12.21 -21.64
CA ASP A 490 14.76 -12.23 -22.54
C ASP A 490 15.07 -13.65 -23.05
N ARG A 491 14.90 -14.67 -22.20
CA ARG A 491 15.03 -16.08 -22.59
C ARG A 491 14.08 -16.47 -23.72
N LYS A 492 12.87 -15.90 -23.76
CA LYS A 492 11.90 -16.10 -24.86
C LYS A 492 12.34 -15.40 -26.16
N THR A 493 13.31 -14.49 -26.08
CA THR A 493 13.80 -13.69 -27.22
C THR A 493 15.25 -14.03 -27.62
N ASN A 494 15.75 -15.22 -27.25
CA ASN A 494 17.12 -15.70 -27.50
C ASN A 494 18.22 -14.85 -26.84
N CYS A 495 17.99 -14.39 -25.61
CA CYS A 495 19.01 -13.75 -24.76
C CYS A 495 19.62 -12.45 -25.37
N LYS A 496 18.78 -11.63 -26.01
CA LYS A 496 19.21 -10.36 -26.64
C LYS A 496 19.64 -9.33 -25.61
N LEU A 497 18.96 -9.24 -24.47
CA LEU A 497 19.28 -8.34 -23.37
C LEU A 497 20.65 -8.72 -22.78
N ILE A 498 20.91 -10.01 -22.53
CA ILE A 498 22.23 -10.47 -22.07
C ILE A 498 23.34 -10.08 -23.05
N SER A 499 23.11 -10.23 -24.36
CA SER A 499 24.10 -9.87 -25.38
C SER A 499 24.40 -8.35 -25.39
N LYS A 500 23.38 -7.52 -25.17
CA LYS A 500 23.54 -6.07 -25.04
C LYS A 500 24.21 -5.67 -23.73
N LEU A 501 23.92 -6.37 -22.64
CA LEU A 501 24.57 -6.19 -21.34
C LEU A 501 26.08 -6.47 -21.46
N GLU A 502 26.46 -7.58 -22.11
CA GLU A 502 27.86 -7.91 -22.40
C GLU A 502 28.54 -6.81 -23.23
N THR A 503 27.86 -6.31 -24.27
CA THR A 503 28.38 -5.21 -25.08
C THR A 503 28.62 -3.95 -24.24
N LYS A 504 27.71 -3.64 -23.30
CA LYS A 504 27.87 -2.49 -22.39
C LYS A 504 29.01 -2.70 -21.41
N LEU A 505 29.17 -3.92 -20.88
CA LEU A 505 30.27 -4.27 -19.99
C LEU A 505 31.62 -4.09 -20.68
N LEU A 506 31.78 -4.60 -21.90
CA LEU A 506 33.04 -4.46 -22.66
C LEU A 506 33.38 -3.00 -23.01
N ARG A 507 32.38 -2.13 -23.13
CA ARG A 507 32.58 -0.68 -23.33
C ARG A 507 33.10 0.05 -22.09
N LEU A 508 33.13 -0.60 -20.92
CA LEU A 508 33.73 -0.02 -19.71
C LEU A 508 35.27 -0.07 -19.75
N LYS A 509 35.87 -0.78 -20.71
CA LYS A 509 37.31 -0.77 -20.93
C LYS A 509 37.80 0.65 -21.27
N GLY A 510 38.81 1.11 -20.55
CA GLY A 510 39.34 2.48 -20.63
C GLY A 510 38.57 3.50 -19.81
N ASN A 511 37.67 3.09 -18.90
CA ASN A 511 36.95 4.02 -18.02
C ASN A 511 37.91 4.71 -17.03
N LYS A 512 37.65 5.98 -16.70
CA LYS A 512 38.43 6.73 -15.71
C LYS A 512 38.32 6.14 -14.30
N ASN A 513 37.23 5.46 -13.99
CA ASN A 513 37.05 4.73 -12.75
C ASN A 513 37.77 3.38 -12.86
N ILE A 514 38.81 3.19 -12.04
CA ILE A 514 39.67 2.00 -12.01
C ILE A 514 38.87 0.71 -11.83
N TYR A 515 37.83 0.73 -10.98
CA TYR A 515 36.97 -0.43 -10.76
C TYR A 515 36.19 -0.80 -12.03
N LEU A 516 35.58 0.18 -12.69
CA LEU A 516 34.81 -0.07 -13.93
C LEU A 516 35.72 -0.49 -15.09
N ASP A 517 36.94 0.02 -15.17
CA ASP A 517 37.92 -0.44 -16.15
C ASP A 517 38.30 -1.91 -15.91
N ALA A 518 38.54 -2.31 -14.66
CA ALA A 518 38.82 -3.69 -14.31
C ALA A 518 37.65 -4.64 -14.67
N VAL A 519 36.41 -4.19 -14.43
CA VAL A 519 35.19 -4.91 -14.85
C VAL A 519 35.12 -5.05 -16.38
N GLY A 520 35.42 -3.99 -17.14
CA GLY A 520 35.42 -4.02 -18.61
C GLY A 520 36.52 -4.88 -19.23
N ASN A 521 37.61 -5.14 -18.51
CA ASN A 521 38.74 -5.95 -18.95
C ASN A 521 38.60 -7.46 -18.67
N GLN A 522 37.46 -7.91 -18.14
CA GLN A 522 37.19 -9.33 -17.89
C GLN A 522 37.16 -10.15 -19.19
N LYS A 523 37.72 -11.37 -19.16
CA LYS A 523 37.69 -12.29 -20.30
C LYS A 523 36.32 -12.98 -20.40
N MET A 524 35.58 -12.72 -21.48
CA MET A 524 34.28 -13.34 -21.75
C MET A 524 34.40 -14.82 -22.14
N PRO A 525 33.36 -15.66 -21.91
CA PRO A 525 33.37 -17.05 -22.33
C PRO A 525 33.31 -17.17 -23.87
N PRO A 526 33.69 -18.31 -24.48
CA PRO A 526 33.83 -18.44 -25.93
C PRO A 526 32.58 -18.12 -26.77
N LYS A 527 31.38 -18.24 -26.20
CA LYS A 527 30.08 -17.92 -26.87
C LYS A 527 29.41 -16.67 -26.27
N GLY A 528 30.15 -15.85 -25.53
CA GLY A 528 29.60 -14.74 -24.76
C GLY A 528 28.70 -15.20 -23.60
N LEU A 529 28.26 -14.26 -22.78
CA LEU A 529 27.37 -14.51 -21.65
C LEU A 529 26.06 -15.14 -22.14
N ALA A 530 25.51 -14.66 -23.25
CA ALA A 530 24.29 -15.22 -23.84
C ALA A 530 24.45 -16.71 -24.18
N GLY A 531 25.64 -17.14 -24.59
CA GLY A 531 25.96 -18.55 -24.80
C GLY A 531 25.84 -19.41 -23.55
N LEU A 532 26.13 -18.87 -22.36
CA LEU A 532 25.92 -19.57 -21.08
C LEU A 532 24.44 -19.84 -20.85
N PHE A 533 23.59 -18.80 -21.00
CA PHE A 533 22.15 -18.92 -20.81
C PHE A 533 21.48 -19.83 -21.84
N ASN A 534 21.93 -19.79 -23.09
CA ASN A 534 21.42 -20.66 -24.15
C ASN A 534 21.75 -22.15 -23.94
N ASN A 535 22.79 -22.47 -23.16
CA ASN A 535 23.14 -23.84 -22.81
C ASN A 535 22.28 -24.40 -21.65
N ILE A 536 21.49 -23.55 -20.98
CA ILE A 536 20.59 -23.99 -19.91
C ILE A 536 19.32 -24.61 -20.51
N ILE A 537 19.07 -25.87 -20.15
CA ILE A 537 17.91 -26.64 -20.66
C ILE A 537 16.65 -26.30 -19.87
N ASN A 538 16.76 -26.25 -18.55
CA ASN A 538 15.63 -25.97 -17.65
C ASN A 538 15.85 -24.66 -16.90
N ASP A 539 14.82 -23.81 -16.85
CA ASP A 539 14.89 -22.52 -16.15
C ASP A 539 15.27 -22.66 -14.66
N ASN A 540 14.93 -23.78 -14.02
CA ASN A 540 15.28 -24.03 -12.62
C ASN A 540 16.80 -24.17 -12.36
N GLN A 541 17.60 -24.30 -13.42
CA GLN A 541 19.06 -24.28 -13.37
C GLN A 541 19.64 -22.86 -13.37
N ILE A 542 18.80 -21.84 -13.54
CA ILE A 542 19.15 -20.45 -13.25
C ILE A 542 18.70 -20.17 -11.83
N ILE A 543 19.66 -19.92 -10.95
CA ILE A 543 19.45 -19.77 -9.51
C ILE A 543 19.78 -18.34 -9.13
N PHE A 544 18.76 -17.60 -8.72
CA PHE A 544 18.99 -16.29 -8.10
C PHE A 544 19.47 -16.51 -6.65
N CYS A 545 20.50 -15.78 -6.25
CA CYS A 545 21.11 -15.89 -4.93
C CYS A 545 21.03 -14.53 -4.23
N LEU A 546 20.40 -14.50 -3.06
CA LEU A 546 20.40 -13.34 -2.17
C LEU A 546 21.50 -13.56 -1.13
N ALA A 547 22.62 -12.85 -1.28
CA ALA A 547 23.72 -12.86 -0.35
C ALA A 547 23.66 -11.65 0.58
N PHE A 548 23.79 -11.85 1.89
CA PHE A 548 23.82 -10.76 2.84
C PHE A 548 24.90 -10.91 3.90
N VAL A 549 25.38 -9.77 4.41
CA VAL A 549 26.34 -9.71 5.53
C VAL A 549 25.59 -9.29 6.78
N ASP A 550 25.68 -10.06 7.87
CA ASP A 550 25.08 -9.63 9.13
C ASP A 550 25.84 -8.43 9.73
N LYS A 551 25.09 -7.38 10.08
CA LYS A 551 25.57 -6.16 10.74
C LYS A 551 25.38 -6.19 12.26
N GLY A 552 24.87 -7.30 12.81
CA GLY A 552 24.73 -7.52 14.26
C GLY A 552 26.04 -7.30 15.02
N THR A 553 25.93 -6.88 16.28
CA THR A 553 27.07 -6.76 17.20
C THR A 553 27.56 -8.12 17.69
N THR A 554 26.69 -9.13 17.68
CA THR A 554 27.00 -10.54 17.94
C THR A 554 26.99 -11.33 16.64
N LYS A 555 27.81 -12.40 16.57
CA LYS A 555 27.77 -13.33 15.43
C LYS A 555 26.51 -14.19 15.56
N ARG A 556 25.55 -13.98 14.65
CA ARG A 556 24.27 -14.71 14.58
C ARG A 556 24.25 -15.59 13.34
N ASP A 557 23.57 -16.73 13.40
CA ASP A 557 23.27 -17.60 12.26
C ASP A 557 21.79 -17.45 11.86
N ILE A 558 21.52 -17.15 10.59
CA ILE A 558 20.16 -16.84 10.12
C ILE A 558 19.17 -17.99 10.29
N LEU A 559 19.64 -19.24 10.35
CA LEU A 559 18.77 -20.40 10.51
C LEU A 559 18.46 -20.68 11.98
N ASN A 560 19.48 -20.57 12.84
CA ASN A 560 19.36 -20.88 14.27
C ASN A 560 18.81 -19.69 15.07
N ASP A 561 19.26 -18.48 14.74
CA ASP A 561 19.02 -17.24 15.49
C ASP A 561 18.06 -16.31 14.74
N LEU A 562 17.18 -16.85 13.88
CA LEU A 562 16.25 -16.08 13.04
C LEU A 562 15.41 -15.08 13.85
N GLU A 563 15.07 -15.43 15.10
CA GLU A 563 14.28 -14.58 16.00
C GLU A 563 15.03 -13.30 16.39
N ASP A 564 16.36 -13.35 16.46
CA ASP A 564 17.23 -12.21 16.77
C ASP A 564 17.37 -11.25 15.57
N PHE A 565 16.95 -11.66 14.37
CA PHE A 565 16.83 -10.78 13.22
C PHE A 565 15.51 -10.01 13.31
N ASP A 566 15.60 -8.76 13.80
CA ASP A 566 14.44 -7.93 14.17
C ASP A 566 13.47 -7.56 13.03
N SER A 567 13.89 -7.65 11.76
CA SER A 567 13.06 -7.16 10.65
C SER A 567 12.09 -8.23 10.13
N SER A 568 10.82 -8.06 10.48
CA SER A 568 9.72 -8.88 9.94
C SER A 568 9.53 -8.64 8.44
N ILE A 569 9.70 -7.39 7.97
CA ILE A 569 9.69 -7.05 6.55
C ILE A 569 10.72 -7.89 5.77
N ALA A 570 11.97 -7.98 6.25
CA ALA A 570 13.03 -8.72 5.58
C ALA A 570 12.69 -10.21 5.42
N LYS A 571 12.21 -10.85 6.50
CA LYS A 571 11.81 -12.26 6.51
C LYS A 571 10.72 -12.56 5.49
N TYR A 572 9.74 -11.66 5.37
CA TYR A 572 8.69 -11.82 4.37
C TYR A 572 9.16 -11.52 2.94
N SER A 573 9.96 -10.48 2.73
CA SER A 573 10.53 -10.17 1.42
C SER A 573 11.25 -11.38 0.82
N VAL A 574 11.94 -12.16 1.65
CA VAL A 574 12.53 -13.44 1.27
C VAL A 574 11.49 -14.48 0.83
N LEU A 575 10.40 -14.64 1.58
CA LEU A 575 9.33 -15.60 1.26
C LEU A 575 8.61 -15.23 -0.04
N GLU A 576 8.31 -13.96 -0.24
CA GLU A 576 7.68 -13.46 -1.48
C GLU A 576 8.61 -13.63 -2.68
N LEU A 577 9.90 -13.31 -2.51
CA LEU A 577 10.87 -13.51 -3.56
C LEU A 577 10.95 -14.98 -3.97
N LYS A 578 10.93 -15.91 -3.01
CA LYS A 578 10.87 -17.36 -3.28
C LYS A 578 9.67 -17.69 -4.17
N LYS A 579 8.46 -17.26 -3.79
CA LYS A 579 7.23 -17.53 -4.56
C LYS A 579 7.30 -16.94 -5.97
N ALA A 580 7.79 -15.70 -6.10
CA ALA A 580 7.93 -15.02 -7.37
C ALA A 580 8.93 -15.73 -8.30
N LEU A 581 10.10 -16.12 -7.80
CA LEU A 581 11.10 -16.83 -8.60
C LEU A 581 10.61 -18.21 -9.04
N MET A 582 9.92 -18.94 -8.14
CA MET A 582 9.30 -20.23 -8.47
C MET A 582 8.22 -20.09 -9.55
N SER A 583 7.42 -19.03 -9.53
CA SER A 583 6.39 -18.80 -10.57
C SER A 583 7.00 -18.42 -11.93
N TYR A 584 8.20 -17.84 -11.94
CA TYR A 584 8.99 -17.62 -13.16
C TYR A 584 9.78 -18.87 -13.61
N GLY A 585 9.77 -19.95 -12.81
CA GLY A 585 10.48 -21.19 -13.10
C GLY A 585 11.95 -21.22 -12.66
N PHE A 586 12.44 -20.20 -11.95
CA PHE A 586 13.83 -20.10 -11.50
C PHE A 586 14.06 -20.70 -10.11
N GLY A 587 15.30 -21.09 -9.83
CA GLY A 587 15.75 -21.48 -8.49
C GLY A 587 16.05 -20.27 -7.59
N PHE A 588 16.02 -20.49 -6.28
CA PHE A 588 16.35 -19.45 -5.29
C PHE A 588 17.22 -19.99 -4.16
N LYS A 589 18.28 -19.25 -3.82
CA LYS A 589 19.18 -19.53 -2.69
C LYS A 589 19.45 -18.28 -1.86
N ILE A 590 19.72 -18.48 -0.58
CA ILE A 590 20.14 -17.45 0.36
C ILE A 590 21.53 -17.78 0.87
N ILE A 591 22.38 -16.77 0.98
CA ILE A 591 23.76 -16.93 1.43
C ILE A 591 24.00 -15.91 2.54
N GLN A 592 24.35 -16.40 3.73
CA GLN A 592 24.86 -15.54 4.80
C GLN A 592 26.38 -15.52 4.69
N LEU A 593 26.94 -14.35 4.39
CA LEU A 593 28.39 -14.16 4.30
C LEU A 593 28.98 -14.02 5.71
N ASP A 594 30.09 -14.73 5.95
CA ASP A 594 30.91 -14.52 7.14
C ASP A 594 31.58 -13.14 7.08
N LYS A 595 31.63 -12.46 8.22
CA LYS A 595 32.34 -11.19 8.41
C LYS A 595 33.78 -11.42 8.86
#